data_AF-A0A955C3N6-F1
#
_entry.id   AF-A0A955C3N6-F1
#
_cell.length_a   1.000
_cell.length_b   1.000
_cell.length_c   1.000
_cell.angle_alpha   90.00
_cell.angle_beta   90.00
_cell.angle_gamma   90.00
#
_symmetry.space_group_name_H-M   'P 1'
#
loop_
_entity.id
_entity.type
_entity.pdbx_description
1 polymer ?
#
loop_
_entity_poly.entity_id
_entity_poly.type
_entity_poly.pdbx_seq_one_letter_code
_entity_poly.pdbx_strand_id
1 'polypeptide(L)'
;HERGMGIKGNQAWCEIDIERCVGCEVCVHIPQKKTNPYELTVCPWNAIEMVPTENVAQVVAQIGGPPEYIQENWDRLVGTAQHLAELRAAT
;
A
#
# COMPACT_ATOMS: atom_id res chain seq x y z
N HIS A 1 -8.90 -21.83 -10.16
CA HIS A 1 -9.32 -20.44 -10.49
C HIS A 1 -8.03 -19.63 -10.55
N GLU A 2 -7.55 -19.39 -11.76
CA GLU A 2 -6.21 -18.85 -12.04
C GLU A 2 -6.14 -17.38 -11.57
N ARG A 3 -5.28 -17.12 -10.57
CA ARG A 3 -5.01 -15.76 -10.08
C ARG A 3 -4.18 -15.04 -11.14
N GLY A 4 -4.81 -14.19 -11.94
CA GLY A 4 -4.18 -13.40 -12.99
C GLY A 4 -3.06 -12.53 -12.43
N MET A 5 -1.83 -12.99 -12.58
CA MET A 5 -0.64 -12.18 -12.36
C MET A 5 -0.62 -11.12 -13.47
N GLY A 6 -0.85 -9.87 -13.10
CA GLY A 6 -1.09 -8.76 -14.02
C GLY A 6 -0.04 -8.67 -15.14
N ILE A 7 -0.51 -8.48 -16.37
CA ILE A 7 0.34 -8.18 -17.52
C ILE A 7 0.69 -6.69 -17.46
N LYS A 8 1.93 -6.30 -17.80
CA LYS A 8 2.33 -4.89 -17.88
C LYS A 8 1.32 -4.09 -18.72
N GLY A 9 0.70 -3.07 -18.11
CA GLY A 9 -0.32 -2.24 -18.73
C GLY A 9 -1.77 -2.57 -18.32
N ASN A 10 -2.01 -3.68 -17.62
CA ASN A 10 -3.31 -3.96 -17.02
C ASN A 10 -3.33 -3.56 -15.54
N GLN A 11 -4.40 -2.90 -15.10
CA GLN A 11 -4.58 -2.61 -13.68
C GLN A 11 -4.77 -3.92 -12.92
N ALA A 12 -3.86 -4.20 -11.99
CA ALA A 12 -3.94 -5.34 -11.10
C ALA A 12 -3.79 -4.86 -9.66
N TRP A 13 -4.47 -5.53 -8.75
CA TRP A 13 -4.30 -5.27 -7.33
C TRP A 13 -2.89 -5.67 -6.89
N CYS A 14 -2.24 -4.77 -6.17
CA CYS A 14 -0.91 -4.96 -5.59
C CYS A 14 -0.98 -4.56 -4.11
N GLU A 15 -0.53 -5.44 -3.23
CA GLU A 15 -0.41 -5.16 -1.80
C GLU A 15 0.92 -4.46 -1.49
N ILE A 16 0.89 -3.50 -0.56
CA ILE A 16 2.09 -2.96 0.07
C ILE A 16 2.35 -3.76 1.35
N ASP A 17 3.54 -4.35 1.47
CA ASP A 17 4.00 -5.00 2.70
C ASP A 17 4.30 -3.93 3.77
N ILE A 18 3.32 -3.70 4.65
CA ILE A 18 3.37 -2.68 5.71
C ILE A 18 4.35 -3.01 6.85
N GLU A 19 4.81 -4.26 6.97
CA GLU A 19 5.83 -4.62 7.96
C GLU A 19 7.22 -4.14 7.54
N ARG A 20 7.44 -4.00 6.23
CA ARG A 20 8.71 -3.57 5.64
C ARG A 20 8.68 -2.13 5.14
N CYS A 21 7.49 -1.55 5.00
CA CYS A 21 7.32 -0.17 4.58
C CYS A 21 7.82 0.79 5.68
N VAL A 22 8.70 1.71 5.31
CA VAL A 22 9.25 2.75 6.22
C VAL A 22 8.64 4.13 5.98
N GLY A 23 7.66 4.25 5.08
CA GLY A 23 7.00 5.52 4.78
C GLY A 23 7.89 6.56 4.07
N CYS A 24 8.89 6.12 3.29
CA CYS A 24 9.86 7.03 2.65
C CYS A 24 9.33 7.82 1.44
N GLU A 25 8.08 7.61 1.04
CA GLU A 25 7.42 8.27 -0.10
C GLU A 25 8.04 8.05 -1.49
N VAL A 26 9.13 7.29 -1.62
CA VAL A 26 9.78 7.04 -2.93
C VAL A 26 8.86 6.30 -3.91
N CYS A 27 7.85 5.57 -3.42
CA CYS A 27 6.85 4.93 -4.26
C CYS A 27 5.84 5.92 -4.89
N VAL A 28 5.58 7.05 -4.23
CA VAL A 28 4.64 8.09 -4.70
C VAL A 28 5.36 9.28 -5.34
N HIS A 29 6.57 9.61 -4.90
CA HIS A 29 7.38 10.71 -5.41
C HIS A 29 8.78 10.22 -5.74
N ILE A 30 8.99 9.70 -6.95
CA ILE A 30 10.33 9.24 -7.37
C ILE A 30 11.22 10.47 -7.57
N PRO A 31 12.36 10.57 -6.87
CA PRO A 31 13.29 11.67 -7.06
C PRO A 31 13.84 11.69 -8.49
N GLN A 32 13.84 12.86 -9.11
CA GLN A 32 14.35 13.05 -10.47
C GLN A 32 15.32 14.24 -10.58
N LYS A 33 15.99 14.32 -11.73
CA LYS A 33 16.76 15.51 -12.11
C LYS A 33 15.78 16.65 -12.43
N LYS A 34 16.11 17.86 -11.95
CA LYS A 34 15.30 19.09 -12.14
C LYS A 34 14.95 19.44 -13.60
N THR A 35 15.62 18.83 -14.57
CA THR A 35 15.44 19.10 -16.00
C THR A 35 14.42 18.20 -16.70
N ASN A 36 13.84 17.20 -16.03
CA ASN A 36 12.83 16.33 -16.63
C ASN A 36 11.42 16.93 -16.44
N PRO A 37 10.66 17.21 -17.52
CA PRO A 37 9.30 17.74 -17.41
C PRO A 37 8.26 16.70 -16.97
N TYR A 38 8.60 15.41 -16.92
CA TYR A 38 7.65 14.34 -16.60
C TYR A 38 7.77 13.87 -15.15
N GLU A 39 6.64 13.81 -14.46
CA GLU A 39 6.51 13.12 -13.19
C GLU A 39 6.52 11.60 -13.41
N LEU A 40 7.37 10.90 -12.66
CA LEU A 40 7.46 9.44 -12.69
C LEU A 40 7.03 8.95 -11.31
N THR A 41 6.04 8.08 -11.30
CA THR A 41 5.53 7.39 -10.12
C THR A 41 5.78 5.90 -10.28
N VAL A 42 5.88 5.15 -9.18
CA VAL A 42 5.98 3.68 -9.28
C VAL A 42 4.69 3.11 -9.84
N CYS A 43 3.55 3.67 -9.44
CA CYS A 43 2.24 3.32 -9.94
C CYS A 43 1.78 4.34 -11.00
N PRO A 44 1.67 3.96 -12.29
CA PRO A 44 1.30 4.88 -13.37
C PRO A 44 -0.16 5.37 -13.27
N TRP A 45 -0.98 4.71 -12.45
CA TRP A 45 -2.37 5.10 -12.19
C TRP A 45 -2.54 6.00 -10.97
N ASN A 46 -1.43 6.35 -10.30
CA ASN A 46 -1.44 7.12 -9.05
C ASN A 46 -2.37 6.53 -7.98
N ALA A 47 -2.37 5.20 -7.85
CA ALA A 47 -3.27 4.45 -6.97
C ALA A 47 -2.69 4.16 -5.57
N ILE A 48 -1.52 4.68 -5.23
CA ILE A 48 -0.90 4.49 -3.91
C ILE A 48 -1.32 5.65 -3.02
N GLU A 49 -1.93 5.34 -1.88
CA GLU A 49 -2.35 6.32 -0.88
C GLU A 49 -1.47 6.22 0.37
N MET A 50 -0.92 7.35 0.80
CA MET A 50 -0.16 7.44 2.05
C MET A 50 -1.12 7.60 3.22
N VAL A 51 -1.03 6.70 4.20
CA VAL A 51 -1.91 6.67 5.37
C VAL A 51 -1.07 6.91 6.63
N PRO A 52 -1.49 7.82 7.53
CA PRO A 52 -0.86 7.94 8.84
C PRO A 52 -0.91 6.62 9.61
N THR A 53 0.19 6.24 10.27
CA THR A 53 0.32 4.94 10.93
C THR A 53 -0.79 4.68 11.95
N GLU A 54 -1.25 5.71 12.67
CA GLU A 54 -2.38 5.64 13.62
C GLU A 54 -3.71 5.22 12.97
N ASN A 55 -3.89 5.46 11.67
CA ASN A 55 -5.12 5.19 10.94
C ASN A 55 -5.03 3.95 10.05
N VAL A 56 -3.84 3.34 9.92
CA VAL A 56 -3.56 2.29 8.92
C VAL A 56 -4.47 1.06 9.10
N ALA A 57 -4.79 0.68 10.34
CA ALA A 57 -5.69 -0.44 10.63
C ALA A 57 -7.10 -0.22 10.05
N GLN A 58 -7.64 0.99 10.18
CA GLN A 58 -8.97 1.32 9.68
C GLN A 58 -9.01 1.34 8.16
N VAL A 59 -7.94 1.84 7.52
CA VAL A 59 -7.87 1.92 6.06
C VAL A 59 -7.66 0.53 5.45
N VAL A 60 -6.76 -0.29 5.98
CA VAL A 60 -6.52 -1.65 5.49
C VAL A 60 -7.77 -2.53 5.60
N ALA A 61 -8.56 -2.35 6.66
CA ALA A 61 -9.83 -3.06 6.81
C ALA A 61 -10.87 -2.72 5.73
N GLN A 62 -10.77 -1.54 5.08
CA GLN A 62 -11.73 -1.07 4.09
C GLN A 62 -11.25 -1.24 2.64
N ILE A 63 -9.97 -0.99 2.37
CA ILE A 63 -9.40 -0.95 1.01
C ILE A 63 -8.16 -1.83 0.81
N GLY A 64 -7.88 -2.76 1.74
CA GLY A 64 -6.69 -3.61 1.70
C GLY A 64 -6.62 -4.60 0.53
N GLY A 65 -7.73 -4.84 -0.17
CA GLY A 65 -7.79 -5.73 -1.33
C GLY A 65 -9.20 -6.28 -1.61
N PRO A 66 -9.32 -7.28 -2.50
CA PRO A 66 -10.60 -7.94 -2.76
C PRO A 66 -11.23 -8.48 -1.47
N PRO A 67 -12.57 -8.41 -1.29
CA PRO A 67 -13.21 -8.79 -0.03
C PRO A 67 -12.87 -10.20 0.45
N GLU A 68 -12.79 -11.17 -0.46
CA GLU A 68 -12.44 -12.57 -0.14
C GLU A 68 -10.99 -12.68 0.34
N TYR A 69 -10.08 -11.91 -0.29
CA TYR A 69 -8.67 -11.87 0.11
C TYR A 69 -8.50 -11.28 1.51
N ILE A 70 -9.20 -10.19 1.81
CA ILE A 70 -9.17 -9.57 3.14
C ILE A 70 -9.68 -10.54 4.20
N GLN A 71 -10.78 -11.26 3.95
CA GLN A 71 -11.32 -12.24 4.89
C GLN A 71 -10.36 -13.40 5.14
N GLU A 72 -9.72 -13.93 4.08
CA GLU A 72 -8.74 -15.01 4.19
C GLU A 72 -7.45 -14.60 4.91
N ASN A 73 -7.09 -13.31 4.87
CA ASN A 73 -5.81 -12.80 5.38
C ASN A 73 -5.96 -11.76 6.49
N TRP A 74 -7.12 -11.70 7.13
CA TRP A 74 -7.49 -10.63 8.06
C TRP A 74 -6.44 -10.38 9.14
N ASP A 75 -6.02 -11.44 9.85
CA ASP A 75 -5.07 -11.33 10.95
C ASP A 75 -3.69 -10.81 10.48
N ARG A 76 -3.24 -11.22 9.29
CA ARG A 76 -1.97 -10.77 8.70
C ARG A 76 -2.04 -9.32 8.23
N LEU A 77 -3.20 -8.89 7.70
CA LEU A 77 -3.35 -7.55 7.13
C LEU A 77 -3.73 -6.54 8.22
N VAL A 78 -4.92 -6.72 8.81
CA VAL A 78 -5.50 -5.79 9.77
C VAL A 78 -4.86 -5.95 11.14
N GLY A 79 -4.52 -7.18 11.55
CA GLY A 79 -3.85 -7.42 12.83
C GLY A 79 -2.46 -6.79 12.89
N THR A 80 -1.65 -6.97 11.84
CA THR A 80 -0.36 -6.27 11.71
C THR A 80 -0.53 -4.76 11.66
N ALA A 81 -1.50 -4.24 10.89
CA ALA A 81 -1.80 -2.82 10.82
C ALA A 81 -2.19 -2.22 12.19
N GLN A 82 -2.99 -2.96 12.97
CA GLN A 82 -3.38 -2.59 14.33
C GLN A 82 -2.18 -2.55 15.26
N HIS A 83 -1.30 -3.56 15.19
CA HIS A 83 -0.08 -3.60 16.00
C HIS A 83 0.82 -2.38 15.72
N LEU A 84 1.00 -2.01 14.45
CA LEU A 84 1.78 -0.83 14.06
C LEU A 84 1.14 0.47 14.56
N ALA A 85 -0.19 0.59 14.49
CA ALA A 85 -0.91 1.75 14.99
C ALA A 85 -0.76 1.91 16.53
N GLU A 86 -0.82 0.80 17.27
CA GLU A 86 -0.61 0.77 18.72
C GLU A 86 0.83 1.16 19.11
N LEU A 87 1.83 0.63 18.39
CA LEU A 87 3.22 1.01 18.60
C LEU A 87 3.43 2.51 18.39
N ARG A 88 2.81 3.09 17.36
CA ARG A 88 2.88 4.53 17.11
C ARG A 88 2.19 5.34 18.20
N ALA A 89 1.05 4.88 18.71
CA ALA A 89 0.34 5.55 19.79
C ALA A 89 1.09 5.51 21.13
N ALA A 90 2.00 4.55 21.32
CA ALA A 90 2.79 4.37 22.53
C ALA A 90 4.08 5.23 22.58
N THR A 91 4.44 5.94 21.50
CA THR A 91 5.62 6.81 21.40
C THR A 91 5.26 8.28 21.37
#